data_AF-A0A852FL20-F1
#
_entry.id   AF-A0A852FL20-F1
#
_cell.length_a   1.000
_cell.length_b   1.000
_cell.length_c   1.000
_cell.angle_alpha   90.00
_cell.angle_beta   90.00
_cell.angle_gamma   90.00
#
_symmetry.space_group_name_H-M   'P 1'
#
loop_
_entity.id
_entity.type
_entity.pdbx_description
1 polymer ?
#
loop_
_entity_poly.entity_id
_entity_poly.type
_entity_poly.pdbx_seq_one_letter_code
_entity_poly.pdbx_strand_id
1 'polypeptide(L)'
;QPALPHSNSSNELSAAATLPLIIRERDTEYQLNRIVLFDRLLKAYPYKKNQIWKEARIDIPPLLRGITWAALLGVEGAIEAKYDAIDKDTPIPTDRQIEVDIPRCHQYDELLSSPEGHAKFRRVLKAWVVSHPNLVYWQGLDSLCAPFLYLNFNNEALAYACMSAFIPKYLYNFFLKDNSHVIQEYLTVFSQMIAFHDPELSNHLNEIGFIPDLYAIPWFLTMFTHVFPLHKIFHLWDTLLLGNSSFPFCIGVAILQQLRDRLLANGFNECILLFSDLPEIDIERCVRESINLFRWTPKSATFRQYAQPPRPPADSNGARSSSLSCFSADYQEAPRSDLSRDSILLDDLKAEVSPRISAEDLIDLCELTGPSHSKTPVKKTKPSKPKLLVVDIRNSEDFNRGHISGSINVPFASAFTAEGDLIQCPATATLQSFKGRVVVIVGNAVKNTAAFAAHLVKNKYPRVCILDGGINKIKPTGLLTVPSPQI
;
A
#
# COMPACT_ATOMS: atom_id res chain seq x y z
N GLN A 1 36.78 13.86 45.42
CA GLN A 1 35.95 14.22 44.25
C GLN A 1 34.73 13.31 44.27
N PRO A 2 33.50 13.83 44.32
CA PRO A 2 32.32 12.98 44.25
C PRO A 2 32.20 12.43 42.81
N ALA A 3 31.90 11.13 42.71
CA ALA A 3 31.68 10.45 41.45
C ALA A 3 30.43 11.03 40.77
N LEU A 4 30.57 11.39 39.49
CA LEU A 4 29.45 11.76 38.63
C LEU A 4 28.50 10.55 38.50
N PRO A 5 27.17 10.76 38.60
CA PRO A 5 26.22 9.68 38.40
C PRO A 5 26.25 9.26 36.92
N HIS A 6 26.46 7.98 36.66
CA HIS A 6 26.28 7.40 35.33
C HIS A 6 24.81 7.55 34.93
N SER A 7 24.56 8.25 33.82
CA SER A 7 23.22 8.49 33.27
C SER A 7 22.56 7.18 32.84
N ASN A 8 21.42 6.85 33.45
CA ASN A 8 20.50 5.78 33.02
C ASN A 8 19.64 6.16 31.79
N SER A 9 19.82 7.37 31.24
CA SER A 9 18.94 7.96 30.22
C SER A 9 18.77 7.11 28.96
N SER A 10 19.79 6.33 28.55
CA SER A 10 19.70 5.48 27.36
C SER A 10 18.71 4.31 27.51
N ASN A 11 18.58 3.73 28.71
CA ASN A 11 17.63 2.65 28.98
C ASN A 11 16.20 3.21 29.13
N GLU A 12 16.04 4.38 29.74
CA GLU A 12 14.73 5.04 29.91
C GLU A 12 14.16 5.53 28.58
N LEU A 13 14.99 6.08 27.69
CA LEU A 13 14.58 6.46 26.33
C LEU A 13 14.14 5.26 25.49
N SER A 14 14.82 4.11 25.66
CA SER A 14 14.40 2.86 25.00
C SER A 14 13.09 2.34 25.55
N ALA A 15 12.79 2.55 26.83
CA ALA A 15 11.51 2.17 27.43
C ALA A 15 10.38 3.12 26.99
N ALA A 16 10.62 4.43 26.98
CA ALA A 16 9.67 5.45 26.54
C ALA A 16 9.24 5.26 25.07
N ALA A 17 10.17 4.83 24.20
CA ALA A 17 9.88 4.53 22.79
C ALA A 17 8.86 3.39 22.57
N THR A 18 8.59 2.57 23.60
CA THR A 18 7.60 1.49 23.54
C THR A 18 6.22 1.88 24.07
N LEU A 19 6.09 3.09 24.64
CA LEU A 19 4.82 3.59 25.18
C LEU A 19 3.85 4.03 24.05
N PRO A 20 2.53 4.04 24.32
CA PRO A 20 1.54 4.60 23.41
C PRO A 20 1.90 6.00 22.93
N LEU A 21 1.56 6.31 21.68
CA LEU A 21 1.98 7.55 21.01
C LEU A 21 1.61 8.82 21.79
N ILE A 22 0.40 8.85 22.37
CA ILE A 22 -0.08 9.98 23.17
C ILE A 22 0.81 10.27 24.38
N ILE A 23 1.39 9.23 24.98
CA ILE A 23 2.32 9.38 26.12
C ILE A 23 3.65 9.92 25.60
N ARG A 24 4.15 9.36 24.50
CA ARG A 24 5.41 9.80 23.86
C ARG A 24 5.37 11.25 23.39
N GLU A 25 4.24 11.72 22.88
CA GLU A 25 4.09 13.11 22.44
C GLU A 25 4.01 14.12 23.60
N ARG A 26 3.59 13.69 24.79
CA ARG A 26 3.55 14.52 26.01
C ARG A 26 4.85 14.49 26.80
N ASP A 27 5.68 13.48 26.59
CA ASP A 27 6.99 13.36 27.24
C ASP A 27 7.99 14.35 26.65
N THR A 28 8.31 15.38 27.44
CA THR A 28 9.19 16.48 27.02
C THR A 28 10.62 16.02 26.77
N GLU A 29 11.14 15.10 27.58
CA GLU A 29 12.52 14.62 27.44
C GLU A 29 12.65 13.73 26.19
N TYR A 30 11.70 12.83 25.99
CA TYR A 30 11.64 12.02 24.79
C TYR A 30 11.54 12.91 23.54
N GLN A 31 10.61 13.87 23.51
CA GLN A 31 10.44 14.78 22.36
C GLN A 31 11.71 15.60 22.08
N LEU A 32 12.36 16.15 23.11
CA LEU A 32 13.61 16.88 22.94
C LEU A 32 14.70 16.02 22.29
N ASN A 33 14.85 14.78 22.75
CA ASN A 33 15.82 13.84 22.18
C ASN A 33 15.50 13.50 20.72
N ARG A 34 14.21 13.28 20.37
CA ARG A 34 13.77 13.09 18.98
C ARG A 34 14.06 14.32 18.13
N ILE A 35 13.76 15.52 18.61
CA ILE A 35 13.99 16.78 17.88
C ILE A 35 15.49 16.96 17.58
N VAL A 36 16.37 16.79 18.56
CA VAL A 36 17.83 16.92 18.37
C VAL A 36 18.36 15.88 17.37
N LEU A 37 17.85 14.65 17.42
CA LEU A 37 18.21 13.61 16.46
C LEU A 37 17.79 13.98 15.04
N PHE A 38 16.52 14.35 14.83
CA PHE A 38 15.99 14.68 13.51
C PHE A 38 16.62 15.96 12.94
N ASP A 39 16.86 16.99 13.74
CA ASP A 39 17.55 18.21 13.30
C ASP A 39 18.93 17.87 12.69
N ARG A 40 19.73 17.03 13.34
CA ARG A 40 21.02 16.58 12.83
C ARG A 40 20.90 15.78 11.54
N LEU A 41 19.92 14.89 11.47
CA LEU A 41 19.70 14.04 10.29
C LEU A 41 19.22 14.86 9.08
N LEU A 42 18.29 15.79 9.29
CA LEU A 42 17.72 16.64 8.26
C LEU A 42 18.74 17.64 7.71
N LYS A 43 19.63 18.20 8.55
CA LYS A 43 20.75 19.03 8.10
C LYS A 43 21.73 18.28 7.18
N ALA A 44 21.79 16.95 7.29
CA ALA A 44 22.65 16.10 6.47
C ALA A 44 21.88 15.38 5.33
N TYR A 45 20.63 15.76 5.09
CA TYR A 45 19.86 15.34 3.92
C TYR A 45 20.47 15.96 2.64
N PRO A 46 20.58 15.22 1.51
CA PRO A 46 19.99 13.90 1.25
C PRO A 46 20.84 12.68 1.66
N TYR A 47 22.10 12.88 2.07
CA TYR A 47 23.04 11.80 2.38
C TYR A 47 22.57 10.88 3.51
N LYS A 48 21.72 11.38 4.43
CA LYS A 48 21.17 10.62 5.57
C LYS A 48 19.72 10.14 5.37
N LYS A 49 19.16 10.15 4.15
CA LYS A 49 17.76 9.75 3.90
C LYS A 49 17.36 8.41 4.53
N ASN A 50 18.26 7.41 4.44
CA ASN A 50 17.98 6.07 4.96
C ASN A 50 17.93 6.04 6.50
N GLN A 51 18.66 6.93 7.16
CA GLN A 51 18.64 7.07 8.62
C GLN A 51 17.38 7.81 9.07
N ILE A 52 16.98 8.86 8.34
CA ILE A 52 15.69 9.55 8.54
C ILE A 52 14.53 8.55 8.44
N TRP A 53 14.50 7.73 7.39
CA TRP A 53 13.47 6.70 7.20
C TRP A 53 13.43 5.67 8.35
N LYS A 54 14.61 5.24 8.84
CA LYS A 54 14.69 4.29 9.96
C LYS A 54 14.16 4.89 11.26
N GLU A 55 14.52 6.14 11.56
CA GLU A 55 14.06 6.81 12.78
C GLU A 55 12.57 7.16 12.69
N ALA A 56 12.09 7.58 11.52
CA ALA A 56 10.68 7.89 11.27
C ALA A 56 9.75 6.68 11.50
N ARG A 57 10.24 5.45 11.31
CA ARG A 57 9.50 4.23 11.67
C ARG A 57 9.24 4.06 13.17
N ILE A 58 10.04 4.72 14.01
CA ILE A 58 9.85 4.71 15.44
C ILE A 58 8.86 5.82 15.81
N ASP A 59 9.12 7.03 15.34
CA ASP A 59 8.31 8.22 15.64
C ASP A 59 8.75 9.44 14.80
N ILE A 60 7.85 10.37 14.52
CA ILE A 60 8.22 11.65 13.91
C ILE A 60 7.88 12.76 14.91
N PRO A 61 8.87 13.52 15.40
CA PRO A 61 8.60 14.59 16.36
C PRO A 61 7.69 15.65 15.71
N PRO A 62 6.57 16.04 16.35
CA PRO A 62 5.57 16.90 15.72
C PRO A 62 6.12 18.20 15.15
N LEU A 63 7.06 18.83 15.86
CA LEU A 63 7.67 20.10 15.46
C LEU A 63 8.46 20.02 14.14
N LEU A 64 9.04 18.86 13.82
CA LEU A 64 9.85 18.67 12.61
C LEU A 64 9.12 17.84 11.54
N ARG A 65 7.81 17.57 11.72
CA ARG A 65 7.04 16.69 10.84
C ARG A 65 7.01 17.17 9.39
N GLY A 66 6.76 18.46 9.15
CA GLY A 66 6.70 19.02 7.79
C GLY A 66 8.01 18.81 6.99
N ILE A 67 9.15 19.15 7.60
CA ILE A 67 10.47 18.98 6.98
C ILE A 67 10.83 17.49 6.84
N THR A 68 10.45 16.66 7.82
CA THR A 68 10.66 15.21 7.75
C THR A 68 9.87 14.59 6.61
N TRP A 69 8.61 14.97 6.42
CA TRP A 69 7.77 14.51 5.31
C TRP A 69 8.36 14.92 3.96
N ALA A 70 8.85 16.16 3.83
CA ALA A 70 9.55 16.60 2.63
C ALA A 70 10.76 15.71 2.32
N ALA A 71 11.57 15.38 3.33
CA ALA A 71 12.73 14.49 3.17
C ALA A 71 12.31 13.05 2.78
N LEU A 72 11.24 12.51 3.38
CA LEU A 72 10.69 11.19 3.04
C LEU A 72 10.10 11.14 1.62
N LEU A 73 9.60 12.27 1.12
CA LEU A 73 9.08 12.43 -0.23
C LEU A 73 10.17 12.71 -1.28
N GLY A 74 11.43 12.86 -0.87
CA GLY A 74 12.52 13.12 -1.83
C GLY A 74 12.58 14.57 -2.31
N VAL A 75 12.02 15.53 -1.56
CA VAL A 75 12.00 16.94 -1.95
C VAL A 75 13.40 17.53 -1.83
N GLU A 76 13.97 17.93 -2.96
CA GLU A 76 15.32 18.49 -3.06
C GLU A 76 15.39 19.70 -4.01
N GLY A 77 16.42 20.52 -3.84
CA GLY A 77 16.73 21.65 -4.72
C GLY A 77 16.06 22.98 -4.33
N ALA A 78 16.09 23.94 -5.25
CA ALA A 78 15.57 25.29 -5.03
C ALA A 78 14.04 25.35 -5.14
N ILE A 79 13.34 24.89 -4.10
CA ILE A 79 11.88 24.82 -4.07
C ILE A 79 11.23 26.21 -4.12
N GLU A 80 11.82 27.21 -3.45
CA GLU A 80 11.32 28.58 -3.43
C GLU A 80 11.34 29.18 -4.83
N ALA A 81 12.49 29.13 -5.51
CA ALA A 81 12.62 29.65 -6.87
C ALA A 81 11.65 28.97 -7.86
N LYS A 82 11.42 27.66 -7.72
CA LYS A 82 10.44 26.93 -8.54
C LYS A 82 9.01 27.41 -8.27
N TYR A 83 8.64 27.58 -7.00
CA TYR A 83 7.30 28.00 -6.61
C TYR A 83 6.99 29.45 -6.99
N ASP A 84 7.96 30.34 -6.82
CA ASP A 84 7.85 31.75 -7.13
C ASP A 84 7.69 31.99 -8.63
N ALA A 85 8.35 31.18 -9.46
CA ALA A 85 8.28 31.25 -10.92
C ALA A 85 6.92 30.86 -11.53
N ILE A 86 6.03 30.23 -10.75
CA ILE A 86 4.70 29.82 -11.25
C ILE A 86 3.75 31.01 -11.22
N ASP A 87 3.04 31.26 -12.33
CA ASP A 87 1.98 32.26 -12.38
C ASP A 87 0.77 31.83 -11.53
N LYS A 88 0.48 32.61 -10.49
CA LYS A 88 -0.62 32.39 -9.55
C LYS A 88 -1.69 33.48 -9.67
N ASP A 89 -1.47 34.48 -10.52
CA ASP A 89 -2.30 35.68 -10.59
C ASP A 89 -3.25 35.62 -11.78
N THR A 90 -2.81 35.12 -12.93
CA THR A 90 -3.66 35.01 -14.13
C THR A 90 -4.89 34.15 -13.84
N PRO A 91 -6.12 34.66 -14.08
CA PRO A 91 -7.34 33.89 -13.83
C PRO A 91 -7.39 32.60 -14.65
N ILE A 92 -7.75 31.48 -14.02
CA ILE A 92 -7.96 30.19 -14.69
C ILE A 92 -9.40 29.70 -14.51
N PRO A 93 -9.94 28.87 -15.42
CA PRO A 93 -11.32 28.39 -15.33
C PRO A 93 -11.68 27.70 -14.00
N THR A 94 -10.68 27.13 -13.34
CA THR A 94 -10.79 26.38 -12.09
C THR A 94 -10.89 27.28 -10.84
N ASP A 95 -10.55 28.56 -10.93
CA ASP A 95 -10.48 29.47 -9.77
C ASP A 95 -11.81 29.50 -8.99
N ARG A 96 -12.94 29.55 -9.70
CA ARG A 96 -14.27 29.53 -9.07
C ARG A 96 -14.52 28.28 -8.24
N GLN A 97 -14.06 27.11 -8.70
CA GLN A 97 -14.25 25.86 -7.96
C GLN A 97 -13.38 25.84 -6.69
N ILE A 98 -12.11 26.26 -6.81
CA ILE A 98 -11.19 26.39 -5.67
C ILE A 98 -11.77 27.33 -4.61
N GLU A 99 -12.34 28.47 -5.01
CA GLU A 99 -12.93 29.45 -4.09
C GLU A 99 -14.17 28.93 -3.34
N VAL A 100 -14.92 27.99 -3.93
CA VAL A 100 -16.08 27.37 -3.29
C VAL A 100 -15.69 26.21 -2.38
N ASP A 101 -14.60 25.51 -2.69
CA ASP A 101 -14.17 24.33 -1.94
C ASP A 101 -13.41 24.70 -0.66
N ILE A 102 -12.47 25.67 -0.75
CA ILE A 102 -11.61 26.08 0.37
C ILE A 102 -12.39 26.37 1.66
N PRO A 103 -13.47 27.19 1.67
CA PRO A 103 -14.19 27.51 2.91
C PRO A 103 -14.90 26.32 3.56
N ARG A 104 -15.14 25.24 2.80
CA ARG A 104 -15.77 24.00 3.29
C ARG A 104 -14.73 22.98 3.76
N CYS A 105 -13.47 23.16 3.36
CA CYS A 105 -12.36 22.28 3.64
C CYS A 105 -11.85 22.48 5.07
N HIS A 106 -11.89 21.43 5.90
CA HIS A 106 -11.37 21.47 7.28
C HIS A 106 -11.84 22.68 8.10
N GLN A 107 -13.10 23.10 7.95
CA GLN A 107 -13.67 24.30 8.60
C GLN A 107 -13.56 24.34 10.13
N TYR A 108 -13.32 23.20 10.78
CA TYR A 108 -13.10 23.10 12.22
C TYR A 108 -11.72 23.58 12.66
N ASP A 109 -10.76 23.70 11.74
CA ASP A 109 -9.37 24.09 12.02
C ASP A 109 -9.21 25.61 11.88
N GLU A 110 -8.87 26.28 12.98
CA GLU A 110 -8.79 27.75 13.05
C GLU A 110 -7.70 28.34 12.13
N LEU A 111 -6.58 27.62 11.96
CA LEU A 111 -5.47 28.10 11.13
C LEU A 111 -5.85 28.08 9.65
N LEU A 112 -6.41 26.96 9.20
CA LEU A 112 -6.78 26.75 7.80
C LEU A 112 -8.03 27.53 7.38
N SER A 113 -9.01 27.69 8.27
CA SER A 113 -10.25 28.46 8.02
C SER A 113 -10.04 29.99 8.10
N SER A 114 -8.86 30.45 8.52
CA SER A 114 -8.53 31.86 8.55
C SER A 114 -8.46 32.47 7.14
N PRO A 115 -8.66 33.80 6.98
CA PRO A 115 -8.50 34.46 5.69
C PRO A 115 -7.12 34.26 5.04
N GLU A 116 -6.06 34.22 5.85
CA GLU A 116 -4.71 33.93 5.38
C GLU A 116 -4.57 32.47 4.95
N GLY A 117 -5.13 31.53 5.71
CA GLY A 117 -5.19 30.11 5.35
C GLY A 117 -5.87 29.91 3.99
N HIS A 118 -7.02 30.55 3.77
CA HIS A 118 -7.72 30.53 2.49
C HIS A 118 -6.88 31.13 1.34
N ALA A 119 -6.19 32.24 1.58
CA ALA A 119 -5.32 32.85 0.57
C ALA A 119 -4.14 31.94 0.21
N LYS A 120 -3.52 31.30 1.19
CA LYS A 120 -2.43 30.32 1.00
C LYS A 120 -2.90 29.07 0.26
N PHE A 121 -4.06 28.51 0.63
CA PHE A 121 -4.68 27.39 -0.09
C PHE A 121 -4.84 27.70 -1.57
N ARG A 122 -5.41 28.87 -1.87
CA ARG A 122 -5.63 29.31 -3.25
C ARG A 122 -4.32 29.36 -4.03
N ARG A 123 -3.27 29.96 -3.46
CA ARG A 123 -1.95 30.06 -4.10
C ARG A 123 -1.32 28.70 -4.35
N VAL A 124 -1.32 27.80 -3.35
CA VAL A 124 -0.74 26.45 -3.47
C VAL A 124 -1.50 25.58 -4.48
N LEU A 125 -2.83 25.55 -4.41
CA LEU A 125 -3.67 24.77 -5.33
C LEU A 125 -3.54 25.29 -6.76
N LYS A 126 -3.60 26.62 -6.95
CA LYS A 126 -3.44 27.23 -8.27
C LYS A 126 -2.06 26.98 -8.85
N ALA A 127 -1.01 27.11 -8.04
CA ALA A 127 0.36 26.77 -8.47
C ALA A 127 0.44 25.31 -8.96
N TRP A 128 -0.23 24.38 -8.27
CA TRP A 128 -0.26 22.99 -8.69
C TRP A 128 -1.00 22.77 -10.00
N VAL A 129 -2.20 23.34 -10.15
CA VAL A 129 -3.00 23.22 -11.40
C VAL A 129 -2.24 23.81 -12.59
N VAL A 130 -1.64 24.99 -12.44
CA VAL A 130 -0.87 25.66 -13.51
C VAL A 130 0.39 24.85 -13.88
N SER A 131 1.04 24.21 -12.91
CA SER A 131 2.24 23.40 -13.15
C SER A 131 1.96 22.06 -13.84
N HIS A 132 0.70 21.61 -13.87
CA HIS A 132 0.31 20.29 -14.38
C HIS A 132 -0.80 20.43 -15.42
N PRO A 133 -0.52 20.95 -16.63
CA PRO A 133 -1.54 21.27 -17.63
C PRO A 133 -2.34 20.05 -18.14
N ASN A 134 -1.82 18.84 -17.93
CA ASN A 134 -2.50 17.59 -18.30
C ASN A 134 -3.46 17.08 -17.20
N LEU A 135 -3.44 17.69 -16.02
CA LEU A 135 -4.27 17.33 -14.88
C LEU A 135 -5.32 18.42 -14.63
N VAL A 136 -6.43 18.03 -14.01
CA VAL A 136 -7.52 18.93 -13.65
C VAL A 136 -7.74 18.90 -12.14
N TYR A 137 -8.27 20.00 -11.62
CA TYR A 137 -8.72 20.04 -10.24
C TYR A 137 -9.98 19.20 -10.09
N TRP A 138 -9.90 18.19 -9.24
CA TRP A 138 -11.05 17.44 -8.74
C TRP A 138 -11.34 17.85 -7.30
N GLN A 139 -12.62 17.96 -6.96
CA GLN A 139 -13.04 18.22 -5.58
C GLN A 139 -12.42 17.15 -4.66
N GLY A 140 -11.76 17.59 -3.59
CA GLY A 140 -10.95 16.74 -2.71
C GLY A 140 -9.45 17.04 -2.80
N LEU A 141 -8.96 17.70 -3.86
CA LEU A 141 -7.56 18.13 -3.95
C LEU A 141 -7.21 19.17 -2.87
N ASP A 142 -8.17 20.04 -2.52
CA ASP A 142 -8.12 20.93 -1.36
C ASP A 142 -7.88 20.17 -0.05
N SER A 143 -8.64 19.08 0.18
CA SER A 143 -8.46 18.23 1.36
C SER A 143 -7.10 17.52 1.35
N LEU A 144 -6.59 17.13 0.17
CA LEU A 144 -5.24 16.55 0.05
C LEU A 144 -4.12 17.57 0.32
N CYS A 145 -4.34 18.84 -0.04
CA CYS A 145 -3.41 19.95 0.20
C CYS A 145 -3.30 20.31 1.69
N ALA A 146 -4.40 20.17 2.45
CA ALA A 146 -4.52 20.65 3.82
C ALA A 146 -3.40 20.19 4.78
N PRO A 147 -2.99 18.91 4.84
CA PRO A 147 -1.92 18.48 5.74
C PRO A 147 -0.57 19.12 5.40
N PHE A 148 -0.27 19.28 4.12
CA PHE A 148 0.98 19.89 3.67
C PHE A 148 1.03 21.38 3.97
N LEU A 149 -0.08 22.08 3.74
CA LEU A 149 -0.18 23.50 4.05
C LEU A 149 -0.16 23.75 5.55
N TYR A 150 -0.87 22.96 6.34
CA TYR A 150 -0.88 23.08 7.80
C TYR A 150 0.53 22.95 8.39
N LEU A 151 1.25 21.88 8.02
CA LEU A 151 2.59 21.62 8.55
C LEU A 151 3.65 22.61 8.05
N ASN A 152 3.39 23.31 6.95
CA ASN A 152 4.34 24.24 6.31
C ASN A 152 3.68 25.60 6.06
N PHE A 153 2.85 26.09 6.98
CA PHE A 153 2.04 27.31 6.79
C PHE A 153 2.88 28.56 6.46
N ASN A 154 4.10 28.61 7.01
CA ASN A 154 5.07 29.68 6.78
C ASN A 154 6.00 29.43 5.58
N ASN A 155 5.88 28.29 4.90
CA ASN A 155 6.66 27.95 3.71
C ASN A 155 5.75 27.25 2.66
N GLU A 156 5.01 28.05 1.91
CA GLU A 156 4.10 27.59 0.84
C GLU A 156 4.84 26.81 -0.26
N ALA A 157 6.09 27.18 -0.55
CA ALA A 157 6.92 26.49 -1.53
C ALA A 157 7.20 25.04 -1.10
N LEU A 158 7.47 24.81 0.19
CA LEU A 158 7.66 23.47 0.75
C LEU A 158 6.35 22.68 0.75
N ALA A 159 5.21 23.30 1.11
CA ALA A 159 3.90 22.66 1.02
C ALA A 159 3.59 22.19 -0.41
N TYR A 160 3.77 23.09 -1.39
CA TYR A 160 3.61 22.80 -2.82
C TYR A 160 4.56 21.68 -3.28
N ALA A 161 5.83 21.73 -2.89
CA ALA A 161 6.83 20.73 -3.28
C ALA A 161 6.49 19.34 -2.72
N CYS A 162 6.06 19.27 -1.45
CA CYS A 162 5.59 18.02 -0.84
C CYS A 162 4.39 17.45 -1.59
N MET A 163 3.37 18.27 -1.86
CA MET A 163 2.17 17.85 -2.58
C MET A 163 2.50 17.37 -4.00
N SER A 164 3.38 18.10 -4.69
CA SER A 164 3.84 17.76 -6.06
C SER A 164 4.66 16.47 -6.12
N ALA A 165 5.39 16.13 -5.04
CA ALA A 165 6.08 14.84 -4.92
C ALA A 165 5.15 13.70 -4.48
N PHE A 166 4.14 14.00 -3.66
CA PHE A 166 3.20 13.02 -3.11
C PHE A 166 2.23 12.48 -4.17
N ILE A 167 1.67 13.35 -5.02
CA ILE A 167 0.64 12.95 -5.98
C ILE A 167 1.15 11.89 -6.98
N PRO A 168 2.30 12.05 -7.64
CA PRO A 168 2.83 10.99 -8.50
C PRO A 168 3.09 9.68 -7.75
N LYS A 169 3.47 9.74 -6.47
CA LYS A 169 3.77 8.55 -5.66
C LYS A 169 2.55 7.70 -5.30
N TYR A 170 1.39 8.32 -5.05
CA TYR A 170 0.21 7.59 -4.56
C TYR A 170 -1.05 7.73 -5.43
N LEU A 171 -1.10 8.77 -6.25
CA LEU A 171 -2.26 9.26 -7.00
C LEU A 171 -1.91 9.52 -8.48
N TYR A 172 -0.96 8.76 -9.04
CA TYR A 172 -0.56 8.91 -10.43
C TYR A 172 -1.79 8.78 -11.35
N ASN A 173 -2.00 9.79 -12.22
CA ASN A 173 -3.14 9.91 -13.13
C ASN A 173 -4.54 9.98 -12.50
N PHE A 174 -4.68 10.06 -11.17
CA PHE A 174 -5.98 10.23 -10.52
C PHE A 174 -6.66 11.54 -10.91
N PHE A 175 -5.89 12.57 -11.21
CA PHE A 175 -6.39 13.90 -11.55
C PHE A 175 -6.47 14.15 -13.06
N LEU A 176 -6.46 13.12 -13.90
CA LEU A 176 -6.78 13.28 -15.33
C LEU A 176 -8.22 13.78 -15.51
N LYS A 177 -8.47 14.45 -16.64
CA LYS A 177 -9.84 14.84 -17.04
C LYS A 177 -10.74 13.61 -17.19
N ASP A 178 -10.22 12.55 -17.79
CA ASP A 178 -10.82 11.21 -17.77
C ASP A 178 -9.88 10.27 -17.00
N ASN A 179 -10.24 10.03 -15.74
CA ASN A 179 -9.53 9.14 -14.81
C ASN A 179 -10.29 7.82 -14.59
N SER A 180 -11.37 7.57 -15.33
CA SER A 180 -12.30 6.46 -15.08
C SER A 180 -11.57 5.10 -15.02
N HIS A 181 -10.73 4.82 -16.00
CA HIS A 181 -9.92 3.60 -16.07
C HIS A 181 -8.94 3.45 -14.89
N VAL A 182 -8.33 4.55 -14.42
CA VAL A 182 -7.39 4.55 -13.28
C VAL A 182 -8.13 4.23 -11.99
N ILE A 183 -9.25 4.92 -11.75
CA ILE A 183 -10.07 4.72 -10.55
C ILE A 183 -10.65 3.30 -10.53
N GLN A 184 -11.16 2.83 -11.67
CA GLN A 184 -11.73 1.48 -11.78
C GLN A 184 -10.68 0.38 -11.58
N GLU A 185 -9.47 0.52 -12.13
CA GLU A 185 -8.36 -0.41 -11.81
C GLU A 185 -8.07 -0.40 -10.30
N TYR A 186 -7.95 0.79 -9.70
CA TYR A 186 -7.63 0.95 -8.29
C TYR A 186 -8.67 0.30 -7.37
N LEU A 187 -9.95 0.56 -7.62
CA LEU A 187 -11.07 -0.01 -6.84
C LEU A 187 -11.19 -1.52 -7.03
N THR A 188 -10.90 -2.02 -8.23
CA THR A 188 -10.91 -3.46 -8.51
C THR A 188 -9.80 -4.16 -7.71
N VAL A 189 -8.58 -3.61 -7.72
CA VAL A 189 -7.48 -4.13 -6.87
C VAL A 189 -7.85 -4.04 -5.40
N PHE A 190 -8.48 -2.94 -4.96
CA PHE A 190 -8.94 -2.84 -3.57
C PHE A 190 -9.97 -3.92 -3.21
N SER A 191 -10.94 -4.22 -4.10
CA SER A 191 -11.89 -5.32 -3.91
C SER A 191 -11.18 -6.67 -3.75
N GLN A 192 -10.19 -6.96 -4.60
CA GLN A 192 -9.34 -8.16 -4.48
C GLN A 192 -8.54 -8.18 -3.17
N MET A 193 -8.11 -7.02 -2.67
CA MET A 193 -7.41 -6.91 -1.38
C MET A 193 -8.34 -7.20 -0.19
N ILE A 194 -9.61 -6.81 -0.26
CA ILE A 194 -10.62 -7.18 0.75
C ILE A 194 -10.81 -8.71 0.71
N ALA A 195 -11.03 -9.30 -0.47
CA ALA A 195 -11.17 -10.75 -0.62
C ALA A 195 -9.93 -11.53 -0.14
N PHE A 196 -8.73 -10.99 -0.41
CA PHE A 196 -7.46 -11.59 0.01
C PHE A 196 -7.30 -11.58 1.54
N HIS A 197 -7.72 -10.54 2.24
CA HIS A 197 -7.51 -10.43 3.69
C HIS A 197 -8.70 -10.87 4.55
N ASP A 198 -9.94 -10.61 4.11
CA ASP A 198 -11.18 -10.96 4.79
C ASP A 198 -12.23 -11.47 3.76
N PRO A 199 -12.12 -12.73 3.33
CA PRO A 199 -13.02 -13.30 2.32
C PRO A 199 -14.47 -13.37 2.82
N GLU A 200 -14.69 -13.53 4.13
CA GLU A 200 -16.05 -13.54 4.70
C GLU A 200 -16.73 -12.20 4.54
N LEU A 201 -16.03 -11.11 4.90
CA LEU A 201 -16.53 -9.75 4.67
C LEU A 201 -16.72 -9.48 3.18
N SER A 202 -15.74 -9.84 2.34
CA SER A 202 -15.84 -9.64 0.89
C SER A 202 -17.05 -10.34 0.28
N ASN A 203 -17.33 -11.59 0.67
CA ASN A 203 -18.47 -12.34 0.15
C ASN A 203 -19.78 -11.66 0.54
N HIS A 204 -19.93 -11.30 1.82
CA HIS A 204 -21.12 -10.60 2.32
C HIS A 204 -21.37 -9.28 1.58
N LEU A 205 -20.35 -8.43 1.46
CA LEU A 205 -20.47 -7.14 0.77
C LEU A 205 -20.84 -7.31 -0.71
N ASN A 206 -20.28 -8.31 -1.39
CA ASN A 206 -20.63 -8.63 -2.76
C ASN A 206 -22.07 -9.17 -2.88
N GLU A 207 -22.51 -10.02 -1.95
CA GLU A 207 -23.88 -10.58 -1.93
C GLU A 207 -24.95 -9.49 -1.77
N ILE A 208 -24.69 -8.47 -0.96
CA ILE A 208 -25.60 -7.32 -0.80
C ILE A 208 -25.40 -6.22 -1.85
N GLY A 209 -24.45 -6.37 -2.78
CA GLY A 209 -24.15 -5.38 -3.81
C GLY A 209 -23.46 -4.10 -3.29
N PHE A 210 -22.85 -4.14 -2.11
CA PHE A 210 -22.15 -3.00 -1.50
C PHE A 210 -20.67 -2.99 -1.93
N ILE A 211 -20.43 -2.50 -3.14
CA ILE A 211 -19.11 -2.50 -3.78
C ILE A 211 -18.27 -1.25 -3.43
N PRO A 212 -16.93 -1.32 -3.52
CA PRO A 212 -16.04 -0.19 -3.20
C PRO A 212 -16.32 1.12 -3.93
N ASP A 213 -16.86 1.08 -5.15
CA ASP A 213 -17.24 2.25 -5.95
C ASP A 213 -18.17 3.21 -5.21
N LEU A 214 -18.96 2.69 -4.26
CA LEU A 214 -19.94 3.48 -3.51
C LEU A 214 -19.33 4.31 -2.38
N TYR A 215 -18.17 3.92 -1.85
CA TYR A 215 -17.62 4.51 -0.62
C TYR A 215 -16.13 4.84 -0.65
N ALA A 216 -15.33 4.15 -1.47
CA ALA A 216 -13.87 4.20 -1.38
C ALA A 216 -13.23 5.26 -2.29
N ILE A 217 -13.95 5.82 -3.26
CA ILE A 217 -13.46 6.91 -4.11
C ILE A 217 -12.95 8.10 -3.28
N PRO A 218 -13.73 8.71 -2.35
CA PRO A 218 -13.24 9.83 -1.56
C PRO A 218 -12.07 9.43 -0.64
N TRP A 219 -12.04 8.18 -0.18
CA TRP A 219 -10.94 7.68 0.66
C TRP A 219 -9.61 7.73 -0.09
N PHE A 220 -9.57 7.18 -1.31
CA PHE A 220 -8.33 7.11 -2.05
C PHE A 220 -7.99 8.43 -2.75
N LEU A 221 -8.97 9.13 -3.34
CA LEU A 221 -8.72 10.41 -4.02
C LEU A 221 -8.09 11.46 -3.09
N THR A 222 -8.47 11.46 -1.81
CA THR A 222 -7.96 12.40 -0.81
C THR A 222 -6.93 11.78 0.12
N MET A 223 -6.57 10.50 -0.07
CA MET A 223 -5.72 9.75 0.86
C MET A 223 -6.19 9.89 2.32
N PHE A 224 -7.50 9.70 2.49
CA PHE A 224 -8.28 9.72 3.74
C PHE A 224 -8.44 11.08 4.41
N THR A 225 -7.86 12.16 3.90
CA THR A 225 -7.88 13.48 4.56
C THR A 225 -9.26 14.09 4.66
N HIS A 226 -10.15 13.79 3.72
CA HIS A 226 -11.53 14.23 3.79
C HIS A 226 -12.35 13.45 4.83
N VAL A 227 -11.89 12.25 5.19
CA VAL A 227 -12.61 11.32 6.08
C VAL A 227 -12.23 11.53 7.54
N PHE A 228 -10.94 11.79 7.81
CA PHE A 228 -10.42 11.92 9.17
C PHE A 228 -9.95 13.34 9.48
N PRO A 229 -10.04 13.77 10.75
CA PRO A 229 -9.49 15.05 11.16
C PRO A 229 -7.96 15.08 11.04
N LEU A 230 -7.37 16.28 10.87
CA LEU A 230 -5.94 16.44 10.55
C LEU A 230 -5.00 15.77 11.55
N HIS A 231 -5.28 15.83 12.86
CA HIS A 231 -4.45 15.18 13.87
C HIS A 231 -4.39 13.64 13.67
N LYS A 232 -5.50 13.02 13.26
CA LYS A 232 -5.56 11.59 12.89
C LYS A 232 -4.78 11.33 11.60
N ILE A 233 -4.87 12.24 10.63
CA ILE A 233 -4.12 12.16 9.37
C ILE A 233 -2.61 12.22 9.59
N PHE A 234 -2.10 13.07 10.47
CA PHE A 234 -0.66 13.14 10.72
C PHE A 234 -0.10 11.79 11.18
N HIS A 235 -0.75 11.12 12.12
CA HIS A 235 -0.33 9.80 12.58
C HIS A 235 -0.45 8.72 11.50
N LEU A 236 -1.51 8.77 10.70
CA LEU A 236 -1.71 7.84 9.59
C LEU A 236 -0.64 8.04 8.50
N TRP A 237 -0.37 9.28 8.13
CA TRP A 237 0.55 9.64 7.07
C TRP A 237 2.02 9.49 7.46
N ASP A 238 2.36 9.65 8.74
CA ASP A 238 3.69 9.31 9.27
C ASP A 238 4.07 7.85 8.89
N THR A 239 3.10 6.94 8.87
CA THR A 239 3.31 5.55 8.39
C THR A 239 3.14 5.41 6.88
N LEU A 240 2.15 6.05 6.27
CA LEU A 240 1.89 6.01 4.82
C LEU A 240 3.14 6.35 4.01
N LEU A 241 3.83 7.42 4.40
CA LEU A 241 5.01 7.95 3.70
C LEU A 241 6.21 6.98 3.74
N LEU A 242 6.25 6.09 4.72
CA LEU A 242 7.27 5.04 4.85
C LEU A 242 6.98 3.83 3.95
N GLY A 243 5.72 3.64 3.58
CA GLY A 243 5.24 2.62 2.66
C GLY A 243 5.34 3.02 1.19
N ASN A 244 5.11 2.04 0.33
CA ASN A 244 5.04 2.21 -1.12
C ASN A 244 3.61 2.55 -1.58
N SER A 245 3.39 2.69 -2.89
CA SER A 245 2.10 3.08 -3.47
C SER A 245 0.95 2.12 -3.17
N SER A 246 1.23 0.91 -2.68
CA SER A 246 0.23 -0.12 -2.34
C SER A 246 -0.27 -0.05 -0.90
N PHE A 247 0.46 0.66 -0.02
CA PHE A 247 0.11 0.77 1.39
C PHE A 247 -1.29 1.36 1.67
N PRO A 248 -1.83 2.32 0.89
CA PRO A 248 -3.21 2.80 1.07
C PRO A 248 -4.27 1.69 1.06
N PHE A 249 -4.09 0.61 0.27
CA PHE A 249 -5.02 -0.52 0.28
C PHE A 249 -5.10 -1.19 1.65
N CYS A 250 -3.96 -1.35 2.32
CA CYS A 250 -3.90 -1.93 3.65
C CYS A 250 -4.58 -1.03 4.70
N ILE A 251 -4.50 0.30 4.53
CA ILE A 251 -5.26 1.26 5.37
C ILE A 251 -6.76 1.07 5.14
N GLY A 252 -7.21 1.03 3.89
CA GLY A 252 -8.62 0.82 3.55
C GLY A 252 -9.18 -0.49 4.12
N VAL A 253 -8.44 -1.59 3.98
CA VAL A 253 -8.84 -2.90 4.56
C VAL A 253 -8.84 -2.83 6.09
N ALA A 254 -7.88 -2.17 6.73
CA ALA A 254 -7.84 -2.02 8.18
C ALA A 254 -9.05 -1.23 8.72
N ILE A 255 -9.51 -0.19 8.00
CA ILE A 255 -10.74 0.54 8.34
C ILE A 255 -11.95 -0.39 8.26
N LEU A 256 -12.08 -1.15 7.16
CA LEU A 256 -13.18 -2.12 7.00
C LEU A 256 -13.16 -3.20 8.09
N GLN A 257 -11.98 -3.67 8.50
CA GLN A 257 -11.85 -4.65 9.58
C GLN A 257 -12.27 -4.12 10.95
N GLN A 258 -12.13 -2.82 11.21
CA GLN A 258 -12.68 -2.20 12.43
C GLN A 258 -14.21 -2.12 12.41
N LEU A 259 -14.79 -1.97 11.21
CA LEU A 259 -16.25 -1.91 11.01
C LEU A 259 -16.89 -3.28 10.76
N ARG A 260 -16.07 -4.33 10.68
CA ARG A 260 -16.44 -5.67 10.22
C ARG A 260 -17.73 -6.21 10.84
N ASP A 261 -17.82 -6.19 12.16
CA ASP A 261 -18.97 -6.78 12.87
C ASP A 261 -20.28 -6.05 12.52
N ARG A 262 -20.21 -4.73 12.33
CA ARG A 262 -21.36 -3.93 11.89
C ARG A 262 -21.69 -4.18 10.43
N LEU A 263 -20.69 -4.35 9.57
CA LEU A 263 -20.91 -4.62 8.14
C LEU A 263 -21.57 -5.98 7.92
N LEU A 264 -21.08 -7.02 8.60
CA LEU A 264 -21.63 -8.38 8.50
C LEU A 264 -23.04 -8.50 9.08
N ALA A 265 -23.41 -7.65 10.05
CA ALA A 265 -24.73 -7.66 10.65
C ALA A 265 -25.80 -6.90 9.83
N ASN A 266 -25.41 -6.19 8.77
CA ASN A 266 -26.24 -5.21 8.09
C ASN A 266 -26.39 -5.49 6.58
N GLY A 267 -27.50 -5.01 6.01
CA GLY A 267 -27.75 -5.03 4.57
C GLY A 267 -27.21 -3.79 3.86
N PHE A 268 -27.55 -3.65 2.57
CA PHE A 268 -27.06 -2.57 1.71
C PHE A 268 -27.36 -1.16 2.27
N ASN A 269 -28.61 -0.90 2.66
CA ASN A 269 -29.05 0.42 3.10
C ASN A 269 -28.37 0.85 4.40
N GLU A 270 -28.27 -0.07 5.36
CA GLU A 270 -27.63 0.17 6.65
C GLU A 270 -26.11 0.39 6.49
N CYS A 271 -25.48 -0.31 5.52
CA CYS A 271 -24.09 -0.05 5.16
C CYS A 271 -23.90 1.34 4.54
N ILE A 272 -24.79 1.80 3.66
CA ILE A 272 -24.72 3.17 3.11
C ILE A 272 -24.80 4.22 4.22
N LEU A 273 -25.71 4.03 5.19
CA LEU A 273 -25.82 4.93 6.35
C LEU A 273 -24.56 4.89 7.22
N LEU A 274 -24.00 3.71 7.45
CA LEU A 274 -22.78 3.54 8.23
C LEU A 274 -21.57 4.31 7.67
N PHE A 275 -21.45 4.41 6.35
CA PHE A 275 -20.34 5.16 5.73
C PHE A 275 -20.64 6.64 5.57
N SER A 276 -21.92 7.03 5.56
CA SER A 276 -22.33 8.43 5.57
C SER A 276 -22.04 9.10 6.92
N ASP A 277 -22.17 8.34 8.01
CA ASP A 277 -21.81 8.74 9.37
C ASP A 277 -20.80 7.73 9.95
N LEU A 278 -19.55 7.86 9.49
CA LEU A 278 -18.50 6.90 9.82
C LEU A 278 -18.24 6.88 11.33
N PRO A 279 -18.35 5.70 12.00
CA PRO A 279 -18.04 5.59 13.41
C PRO A 279 -16.60 5.99 13.70
N GLU A 280 -16.31 6.31 14.97
CA GLU A 280 -14.96 6.65 15.34
C GLU A 280 -13.99 5.48 15.06
N ILE A 281 -13.00 5.75 14.20
CA ILE A 281 -11.91 4.83 13.89
C ILE A 281 -10.73 5.10 14.82
N ASP A 282 -10.21 4.03 15.42
CA ASP A 282 -8.95 4.03 16.16
C ASP A 282 -7.78 3.99 15.18
N ILE A 283 -7.04 5.11 15.10
CA ILE A 283 -5.93 5.27 14.15
C ILE A 283 -4.71 4.45 14.56
N GLU A 284 -4.44 4.29 15.86
CA GLU A 284 -3.29 3.49 16.31
C GLU A 284 -3.51 2.02 15.95
N ARG A 285 -4.73 1.52 16.17
CA ARG A 285 -5.13 0.20 15.69
C ARG A 285 -5.07 0.12 14.17
N CYS A 286 -5.56 1.12 13.44
CA CYS A 286 -5.54 1.15 11.97
C CYS A 286 -4.11 1.05 11.41
N VAL A 287 -3.17 1.82 11.96
CA VAL A 287 -1.75 1.79 11.58
C VAL A 287 -1.13 0.42 11.88
N ARG A 288 -1.39 -0.15 13.05
CA ARG A 288 -0.85 -1.47 13.42
C ARG A 288 -1.38 -2.57 12.49
N GLU A 289 -2.68 -2.60 12.24
CA GLU A 289 -3.28 -3.61 11.36
C GLU A 289 -2.86 -3.41 9.90
N SER A 290 -2.79 -2.19 9.38
CA SER A 290 -2.33 -1.94 8.01
C SER A 290 -0.88 -2.40 7.78
N ILE A 291 0.02 -2.22 8.75
CA ILE A 291 1.39 -2.79 8.69
C ILE A 291 1.36 -4.32 8.69
N ASN A 292 0.50 -4.93 9.51
CA ASN A 292 0.36 -6.38 9.55
C ASN A 292 -0.17 -6.94 8.22
N LEU A 293 -1.23 -6.34 7.68
CA LEU A 293 -1.79 -6.67 6.38
C LEU A 293 -0.72 -6.58 5.29
N PHE A 294 -0.01 -5.44 5.21
CA PHE A 294 1.05 -5.21 4.22
C PHE A 294 2.16 -6.26 4.26
N ARG A 295 2.53 -6.78 5.45
CA ARG A 295 3.54 -7.86 5.59
C ARG A 295 3.08 -9.20 5.02
N TRP A 296 1.79 -9.43 4.96
CA TRP A 296 1.20 -10.66 4.44
C TRP A 296 0.78 -10.56 2.98
N THR A 297 0.82 -9.36 2.40
CA THR A 297 0.51 -9.10 1.00
C THR A 297 1.76 -9.26 0.14
N PRO A 298 1.79 -10.22 -0.82
CA PRO A 298 2.83 -10.25 -1.85
C PRO A 298 2.87 -8.94 -2.64
N LYS A 299 4.05 -8.44 -2.99
CA LYS A 299 4.20 -7.11 -3.62
C LYS A 299 3.48 -7.01 -4.97
N SER A 300 3.52 -8.10 -5.74
CA SER A 300 2.88 -8.22 -7.05
C SER A 300 1.36 -8.40 -6.97
N ALA A 301 0.80 -8.73 -5.79
CA ALA A 301 -0.64 -8.87 -5.61
C ALA A 301 -1.37 -7.53 -5.83
N THR A 302 -0.75 -6.42 -5.44
CA THR A 302 -1.26 -5.05 -5.58
C THR A 302 -0.77 -4.36 -6.86
N PHE A 303 -0.26 -5.11 -7.83
CA PHE A 303 0.18 -4.55 -9.10
C PHE A 303 -0.95 -3.79 -9.79
N ARG A 304 -0.61 -2.60 -10.28
CA ARG A 304 -1.46 -1.71 -11.06
C ARG A 304 -0.64 -1.16 -12.22
N GLN A 305 -1.24 -0.98 -13.38
CA GLN A 305 -0.61 -0.32 -14.51
C GLN A 305 -0.31 1.15 -14.17
N TYR A 306 -1.24 1.82 -13.50
CA TYR A 306 -1.16 3.25 -13.17
C TYR A 306 -0.66 3.51 -11.73
N ALA A 307 0.23 2.65 -11.19
CA ALA A 307 0.78 2.86 -9.84
C ALA A 307 1.75 4.04 -9.75
N GLN A 308 2.58 4.24 -10.78
CA GLN A 308 3.64 5.26 -10.84
C GLN A 308 3.85 5.76 -12.28
N PRO A 309 4.48 6.94 -12.46
CA PRO A 309 4.98 7.38 -13.75
C PRO A 309 5.94 6.36 -14.40
N PRO A 310 5.91 6.19 -15.73
CA PRO A 310 6.91 5.40 -16.43
C PRO A 310 8.31 5.93 -16.15
N ARG A 311 9.28 5.03 -15.96
CA ARG A 311 10.68 5.44 -15.80
C ARG A 311 11.20 6.04 -17.11
N PRO A 312 11.95 7.16 -17.05
CA PRO A 312 12.77 7.55 -18.19
C PRO A 312 13.79 6.45 -18.48
N PRO A 313 14.17 6.24 -19.76
CA PRO A 313 15.20 5.28 -20.12
C PRO A 313 16.49 5.60 -19.35
N ALA A 314 17.08 4.61 -18.69
CA ALA A 314 18.23 4.81 -17.84
C ALA A 314 19.44 5.24 -18.67
N ASP A 315 19.94 6.47 -18.46
CA ASP A 315 21.30 6.82 -18.84
C ASP A 315 22.27 5.88 -18.12
N SER A 316 23.19 5.28 -18.86
CA SER A 316 23.98 4.10 -18.45
C SER A 316 25.01 4.35 -17.32
N ASN A 317 24.93 5.46 -16.59
CA ASN A 317 25.95 5.89 -15.61
C ASN A 317 25.38 6.41 -14.27
N GLY A 318 24.40 5.71 -13.69
CA GLY A 318 23.89 6.01 -12.34
C GLY A 318 24.21 4.89 -11.34
N ALA A 319 25.00 5.19 -10.31
CA ALA A 319 25.31 4.26 -9.22
C ALA A 319 24.03 3.70 -8.57
N ARG A 320 23.88 2.37 -8.58
CA ARG A 320 22.75 1.66 -7.99
C ARG A 320 22.77 1.84 -6.46
N SER A 321 21.85 2.63 -5.92
CA SER A 321 21.58 2.68 -4.49
C SER A 321 20.87 1.39 -4.04
N SER A 322 21.65 0.34 -3.78
CA SER A 322 21.17 -1.01 -3.40
C SER A 322 20.64 -1.14 -1.97
N SER A 323 20.09 -0.08 -1.36
CA SER A 323 19.66 -0.13 0.05
C SER A 323 18.23 0.36 0.33
N LEU A 324 17.31 0.30 -0.64
CA LEU A 324 15.89 0.48 -0.31
C LEU A 324 15.36 -0.77 0.41
N SER A 325 14.74 -0.54 1.57
CA SER A 325 14.07 -1.57 2.36
C SER A 325 12.88 -2.15 1.57
N CYS A 326 12.53 -3.43 1.81
CA CYS A 326 11.43 -4.08 1.09
C CYS A 326 10.07 -3.40 1.27
N PHE A 327 9.94 -2.54 2.30
CA PHE A 327 8.74 -1.78 2.64
C PHE A 327 8.54 -0.52 1.79
N SER A 328 9.62 0.06 1.25
CA SER A 328 9.57 1.34 0.55
C SER A 328 9.66 1.22 -0.97
N ALA A 329 10.17 0.10 -1.50
CA ALA A 329 10.27 -0.09 -2.94
C ALA A 329 8.92 -0.53 -3.53
N ASP A 330 8.45 0.18 -4.55
CA ASP A 330 7.30 -0.25 -5.36
C ASP A 330 7.67 -1.47 -6.21
N TYR A 331 6.68 -2.26 -6.64
CA TYR A 331 6.94 -3.41 -7.51
C TYR A 331 7.49 -2.98 -8.89
N GLN A 332 6.97 -1.89 -9.45
CA GLN A 332 7.44 -1.30 -10.72
C GLN A 332 8.88 -0.72 -10.61
N GLU A 333 9.32 -0.49 -9.37
CA GLU A 333 10.68 -0.67 -8.83
C GLU A 333 11.71 -1.50 -9.59
N ALA A 334 11.36 -2.76 -9.81
CA ALA A 334 12.28 -3.79 -10.21
C ALA A 334 12.52 -3.77 -11.73
N PRO A 335 13.70 -4.17 -12.22
CA PRO A 335 13.88 -4.44 -13.63
C PRO A 335 12.85 -5.46 -14.09
N ARG A 336 12.08 -5.16 -15.15
CA ARG A 336 11.14 -6.14 -15.71
C ARG A 336 11.93 -7.32 -16.27
N SER A 337 11.63 -8.51 -15.76
CA SER A 337 12.12 -9.79 -16.27
C SER A 337 10.97 -10.60 -16.88
N ASP A 338 11.28 -11.71 -17.54
CA ASP A 338 10.27 -12.67 -18.04
C ASP A 338 9.43 -13.30 -16.91
N LEU A 339 9.87 -13.18 -15.65
CA LEU A 339 9.19 -13.66 -14.45
C LEU A 339 8.28 -12.59 -13.82
N SER A 340 8.33 -11.36 -14.32
CA SER A 340 7.48 -10.27 -13.86
C SER A 340 6.01 -10.48 -14.29
N ARG A 341 5.12 -9.68 -13.70
CA ARG A 341 3.67 -9.77 -13.90
C ARG A 341 3.30 -8.90 -15.10
N ASP A 342 2.46 -9.43 -15.97
CA ASP A 342 1.95 -8.70 -17.11
C ASP A 342 0.72 -7.86 -16.72
N SER A 343 0.52 -6.74 -17.42
CA SER A 343 -0.74 -5.99 -17.33
C SER A 343 -1.87 -6.80 -17.96
N ILE A 344 -3.02 -6.84 -17.30
CA ILE A 344 -4.22 -7.48 -17.83
C ILE A 344 -5.28 -6.43 -18.15
N LEU A 345 -6.22 -6.78 -19.01
CA LEU A 345 -7.34 -5.89 -19.34
C LEU A 345 -8.22 -5.67 -18.10
N LEU A 346 -8.82 -4.48 -18.00
CA LEU A 346 -9.65 -4.11 -16.86
C LEU A 346 -10.84 -5.06 -16.66
N ASP A 347 -11.46 -5.53 -17.76
CA ASP A 347 -12.59 -6.47 -17.70
C ASP A 347 -12.16 -7.83 -17.14
N ASP A 348 -10.96 -8.31 -17.50
CA ASP A 348 -10.40 -9.55 -16.95
C ASP A 348 -10.04 -9.38 -15.47
N LEU A 349 -9.49 -8.22 -15.08
CA LEU A 349 -9.19 -7.89 -13.68
C LEU A 349 -10.47 -7.89 -12.83
N LYS A 350 -11.55 -7.30 -13.36
CA LYS A 350 -12.87 -7.23 -12.70
C LYS A 350 -13.53 -8.59 -12.57
N ALA A 351 -13.26 -9.51 -13.49
CA ALA A 351 -13.77 -10.87 -13.43
C ALA A 351 -13.06 -11.73 -12.36
N GLU A 352 -11.87 -11.32 -11.91
CA GLU A 352 -11.08 -12.06 -10.92
C GLU A 352 -11.31 -11.57 -9.49
N VAL A 353 -11.67 -12.48 -8.59
CA VAL A 353 -11.87 -12.19 -7.15
C VAL A 353 -10.54 -12.15 -6.38
N SER A 354 -9.55 -12.94 -6.83
CA SER A 354 -8.26 -13.08 -6.13
C SER A 354 -7.15 -12.39 -6.91
N PRO A 355 -6.19 -11.75 -6.22
CA PRO A 355 -5.07 -11.10 -6.90
C PRO A 355 -4.12 -12.12 -7.53
N ARG A 356 -3.39 -11.67 -8.56
CA ARG A 356 -2.29 -12.44 -9.16
C ARG A 356 -0.95 -12.08 -8.55
N ILE A 357 -0.06 -13.06 -8.45
CA ILE A 357 1.34 -12.85 -8.05
C ILE A 357 2.30 -13.21 -9.17
N SER A 358 3.47 -12.56 -9.19
CA SER A 358 4.53 -12.85 -10.15
C SER A 358 5.29 -14.12 -9.78
N ALA A 359 6.01 -14.67 -10.76
CA ALA A 359 6.90 -15.80 -10.52
C ALA A 359 8.09 -15.41 -9.61
N GLU A 360 8.57 -14.17 -9.69
CA GLU A 360 9.62 -13.64 -8.79
C GLU A 360 9.17 -13.65 -7.33
N ASP A 361 7.98 -13.09 -7.05
CA ASP A 361 7.42 -13.09 -5.69
C ASP A 361 7.20 -14.52 -5.19
N LEU A 362 6.76 -15.44 -6.06
CA LEU A 362 6.61 -16.84 -5.69
C LEU A 362 7.95 -17.48 -5.28
N ILE A 363 9.01 -17.23 -6.04
CA ILE A 363 10.36 -17.76 -5.77
C ILE A 363 10.90 -17.20 -4.46
N ASP A 364 10.79 -15.89 -4.27
CA ASP A 364 11.23 -15.19 -3.06
C ASP A 364 10.46 -15.67 -1.81
N LEU A 365 9.14 -15.88 -1.93
CA LEU A 365 8.29 -16.32 -0.82
C LEU A 365 8.46 -17.81 -0.48
N CYS A 366 8.77 -18.65 -1.46
CA CYS A 366 9.04 -20.07 -1.25
C CYS A 366 10.50 -20.35 -0.81
N GLU A 367 11.37 -19.34 -0.76
CA GLU A 367 12.82 -19.50 -0.54
C GLU A 367 13.45 -20.50 -1.54
N LEU A 368 12.94 -20.57 -2.77
CA LEU A 368 13.39 -21.53 -3.79
C LEU A 368 14.77 -21.10 -4.31
N THR A 369 15.83 -21.78 -3.88
CA THR A 369 17.18 -21.55 -4.41
C THR A 369 17.34 -22.24 -5.77
N GLY A 370 17.40 -21.46 -6.84
CA GLY A 370 17.80 -21.94 -8.16
C GLY A 370 19.33 -22.14 -8.31
N PRO A 371 19.81 -22.84 -9.35
CA PRO A 371 21.23 -23.13 -9.53
C PRO A 371 22.13 -21.94 -9.86
N SER A 372 21.63 -20.74 -10.18
CA SER A 372 22.48 -19.56 -10.44
C SER A 372 21.67 -18.26 -10.42
N HIS A 373 22.28 -17.20 -9.86
CA HIS A 373 21.84 -15.80 -9.77
C HIS A 373 20.82 -15.40 -8.69
N SER A 374 21.28 -15.32 -7.44
CA SER A 374 21.38 -14.05 -6.70
C SER A 374 21.93 -14.32 -5.30
N LYS A 375 23.15 -13.84 -5.04
CA LYS A 375 23.73 -13.85 -3.69
C LYS A 375 23.11 -12.69 -2.90
N THR A 376 22.07 -12.96 -2.13
CA THR A 376 21.86 -12.24 -0.87
C THR A 376 21.91 -13.24 0.27
N PRO A 377 22.74 -13.00 1.32
CA PRO A 377 22.85 -13.92 2.42
C PRO A 377 21.65 -13.71 3.35
N VAL A 378 20.53 -14.39 3.08
CA VAL A 378 19.51 -14.55 4.11
C VAL A 378 20.06 -15.57 5.11
N LYS A 379 20.43 -15.08 6.29
CA LYS A 379 20.76 -15.92 7.45
C LYS A 379 19.67 -17.00 7.56
N LYS A 380 20.06 -18.28 7.45
CA LYS A 380 19.20 -19.43 7.74
C LYS A 380 18.60 -19.27 9.14
N THR A 381 17.38 -18.76 9.23
CA THR A 381 16.58 -18.85 10.44
C THR A 381 16.02 -20.26 10.55
N LYS A 382 15.90 -20.76 11.79
CA LYS A 382 15.38 -22.09 12.18
C LYS A 382 14.18 -22.53 11.33
N PRO A 383 13.92 -23.84 11.16
CA PRO A 383 12.87 -24.36 10.28
C PRO A 383 11.49 -23.88 10.76
N SER A 384 11.05 -22.74 10.25
CA SER A 384 9.71 -22.22 10.47
C SER A 384 8.81 -22.81 9.40
N LYS A 385 7.60 -23.24 9.78
CA LYS A 385 6.62 -23.77 8.84
C LYS A 385 6.45 -22.82 7.63
N PRO A 386 6.39 -23.31 6.38
CA PRO A 386 6.45 -22.49 5.17
C PRO A 386 5.35 -21.41 5.12
N LYS A 387 5.68 -20.18 4.73
CA LYS A 387 4.73 -19.03 4.76
C LYS A 387 3.60 -19.13 3.71
N LEU A 388 3.74 -20.07 2.79
CA LEU A 388 2.95 -20.20 1.57
C LEU A 388 2.72 -21.69 1.27
N LEU A 389 1.60 -21.99 0.62
CA LEU A 389 1.30 -23.28 0.00
C LEU A 389 0.99 -23.09 -1.48
N VAL A 390 1.64 -23.88 -2.34
CA VAL A 390 1.32 -23.92 -3.77
C VAL A 390 0.34 -25.06 -4.03
N VAL A 391 -0.80 -24.75 -4.66
CA VAL A 391 -1.82 -25.71 -5.06
C VAL A 391 -1.82 -25.81 -6.57
N ASP A 392 -1.34 -26.94 -7.08
CA ASP A 392 -1.31 -27.24 -8.50
C ASP A 392 -2.61 -27.93 -8.92
N ILE A 393 -3.39 -27.24 -9.75
CA ILE A 393 -4.72 -27.69 -10.19
C ILE A 393 -4.71 -28.46 -11.51
N ARG A 394 -3.51 -28.75 -12.06
CA ARG A 394 -3.36 -29.58 -13.25
C ARG A 394 -3.73 -31.04 -12.95
N ASN A 395 -3.93 -31.82 -14.01
CA ASN A 395 -4.11 -33.26 -13.85
C ASN A 395 -2.86 -33.90 -13.21
N SER A 396 -3.04 -35.07 -12.61
CA SER A 396 -1.95 -35.72 -11.86
C SER A 396 -0.80 -36.18 -12.76
N GLU A 397 -1.05 -36.44 -14.05
CA GLU A 397 -0.01 -36.78 -15.02
C GLU A 397 0.95 -35.60 -15.24
N ASP A 398 0.43 -34.40 -15.51
CA ASP A 398 1.22 -33.19 -15.70
C ASP A 398 1.94 -32.74 -14.43
N PHE A 399 1.33 -32.97 -13.26
CA PHE A 399 1.98 -32.75 -11.96
C PHE A 399 3.17 -33.69 -11.77
N ASN A 400 2.98 -34.98 -12.05
CA ASN A 400 4.02 -35.99 -11.93
C ASN A 400 5.15 -35.76 -12.93
N ARG A 401 4.87 -35.23 -14.13
CA ARG A 401 5.91 -34.86 -15.11
C ARG A 401 6.82 -33.74 -14.63
N GLY A 402 6.33 -32.86 -13.75
CA GLY A 402 7.11 -31.79 -13.16
C GLY A 402 6.25 -30.79 -12.40
N HIS A 403 6.60 -30.51 -11.15
CA HIS A 403 5.86 -29.61 -10.27
C HIS A 403 6.79 -28.72 -9.43
N ILE A 404 6.24 -27.69 -8.81
CA ILE A 404 7.00 -26.83 -7.90
C ILE A 404 7.25 -27.58 -6.59
N SER A 405 8.49 -27.55 -6.08
CA SER A 405 8.84 -28.28 -4.85
C SER A 405 7.94 -27.86 -3.67
N GLY A 406 7.38 -28.84 -2.95
CA GLY A 406 6.50 -28.60 -1.81
C GLY A 406 5.05 -28.23 -2.17
N SER A 407 4.67 -28.26 -3.45
CA SER A 407 3.27 -28.07 -3.87
C SER A 407 2.43 -29.32 -3.63
N ILE A 408 1.11 -29.11 -3.53
CA ILE A 408 0.12 -30.19 -3.50
C ILE A 408 -0.63 -30.25 -4.84
N ASN A 409 -1.04 -31.44 -5.27
CA ASN A 409 -1.89 -31.61 -6.45
C ASN A 409 -3.36 -31.72 -6.04
N VAL A 410 -4.19 -30.80 -6.54
CA VAL A 410 -5.65 -30.82 -6.36
C VAL A 410 -6.30 -30.56 -7.73
N PRO A 411 -6.46 -31.59 -8.57
CA PRO A 411 -6.93 -31.41 -9.94
C PRO A 411 -8.29 -30.70 -10.00
N PHE A 412 -8.40 -29.69 -10.87
CA PHE A 412 -9.61 -28.86 -11.00
C PHE A 412 -10.90 -29.68 -11.19
N ALA A 413 -10.84 -30.73 -12.01
CA ALA A 413 -11.99 -31.54 -12.38
C ALA A 413 -12.59 -32.37 -11.22
N SER A 414 -11.82 -32.59 -10.14
CA SER A 414 -12.23 -33.42 -9.00
C SER A 414 -12.08 -32.70 -7.66
N ALA A 415 -11.95 -31.37 -7.67
CA ALA A 415 -11.69 -30.58 -6.47
C ALA A 415 -12.95 -30.19 -5.70
N PHE A 416 -14.07 -30.02 -6.40
CA PHE A 416 -15.31 -29.49 -5.83
C PHE A 416 -16.49 -30.43 -6.05
N THR A 417 -17.44 -30.43 -5.11
CA THR A 417 -18.75 -31.07 -5.26
C THR A 417 -19.63 -30.29 -6.24
N ALA A 418 -20.80 -30.84 -6.59
CA ALA A 418 -21.77 -30.14 -7.44
C ALA A 418 -22.27 -28.84 -6.81
N GLU A 419 -22.25 -28.76 -5.48
CA GLU A 419 -22.63 -27.61 -4.67
C GLU A 419 -21.52 -26.56 -4.54
N GLY A 420 -20.29 -26.89 -4.98
CA GLY A 420 -19.12 -25.99 -4.95
C GLY A 420 -18.28 -26.07 -3.68
N ASP A 421 -18.50 -27.09 -2.85
CA ASP A 421 -17.71 -27.35 -1.64
C ASP A 421 -16.45 -28.16 -1.96
N LEU A 422 -15.37 -27.94 -1.20
CA LEU A 422 -14.13 -28.69 -1.39
C LEU A 422 -14.31 -30.17 -1.01
N ILE A 423 -13.95 -31.07 -1.92
CA ILE A 423 -13.94 -32.50 -1.64
C ILE A 423 -12.82 -32.83 -0.63
N GLN A 424 -13.17 -33.59 0.42
CA GLN A 424 -12.22 -33.98 1.47
C GLN A 424 -11.28 -35.09 0.97
N CYS A 425 -9.98 -34.80 0.97
CA CYS A 425 -8.90 -35.72 0.62
C CYS A 425 -7.61 -35.30 1.35
N PRO A 426 -6.53 -36.10 1.35
CA PRO A 426 -5.29 -35.74 2.05
C PRO A 426 -4.69 -34.40 1.60
N ALA A 427 -4.80 -34.06 0.31
CA ALA A 427 -4.33 -32.79 -0.22
C ALA A 427 -5.16 -31.61 0.29
N THR A 428 -6.48 -31.74 0.37
CA THR A 428 -7.36 -30.68 0.88
C THR A 428 -7.32 -30.55 2.40
N ALA A 429 -7.03 -31.64 3.13
CA ALA A 429 -6.69 -31.59 4.55
C ALA A 429 -5.38 -30.80 4.78
N THR A 430 -4.39 -30.97 3.88
CA THR A 430 -3.16 -30.16 3.90
C THR A 430 -3.50 -28.69 3.65
N LEU A 431 -4.32 -28.38 2.65
CA LEU A 431 -4.79 -27.00 2.39
C LEU A 431 -5.47 -26.38 3.62
N GLN A 432 -6.35 -27.11 4.31
CA GLN A 432 -6.99 -26.65 5.55
C GLN A 432 -5.98 -26.35 6.65
N SER A 433 -4.93 -27.17 6.80
CA SER A 433 -3.86 -26.94 7.80
C SER A 433 -3.05 -25.67 7.53
N PHE A 434 -3.12 -25.14 6.30
CA PHE A 434 -2.50 -23.88 5.86
C PHE A 434 -3.47 -22.69 5.86
N LYS A 435 -4.71 -22.84 6.36
CA LYS A 435 -5.67 -21.73 6.43
C LYS A 435 -5.07 -20.54 7.18
N GLY A 436 -5.15 -19.35 6.57
CA GLY A 436 -4.52 -18.14 7.08
C GLY A 436 -3.08 -17.91 6.59
N ARG A 437 -2.50 -18.79 5.76
CA ARG A 437 -1.25 -18.55 5.04
C ARG A 437 -1.54 -18.19 3.59
N VAL A 438 -0.54 -17.70 2.88
CA VAL A 438 -0.70 -17.42 1.44
C VAL A 438 -0.91 -18.75 0.72
N VAL A 439 -1.91 -18.83 -0.15
CA VAL A 439 -2.19 -19.99 -1.00
C VAL A 439 -2.07 -19.53 -2.44
N VAL A 440 -1.21 -20.15 -3.23
CA VAL A 440 -1.02 -19.78 -4.64
C VAL A 440 -1.53 -20.90 -5.53
N ILE A 441 -2.52 -20.59 -6.35
CA ILE A 441 -3.12 -21.49 -7.32
C ILE A 441 -2.30 -21.46 -8.61
N VAL A 442 -1.87 -22.64 -9.04
CA VAL A 442 -1.04 -22.82 -10.24
C VAL A 442 -1.75 -23.78 -11.19
N GLY A 443 -1.83 -23.39 -12.45
CA GLY A 443 -2.45 -24.20 -13.50
C GLY A 443 -1.93 -23.84 -14.90
N ASN A 444 -2.49 -24.51 -15.91
CA ASN A 444 -2.22 -24.22 -17.32
C ASN A 444 -3.20 -23.20 -17.90
N ALA A 445 -4.45 -23.17 -17.40
CA ALA A 445 -5.52 -22.33 -17.91
C ALA A 445 -5.92 -21.29 -16.87
N VAL A 446 -5.78 -20.01 -17.23
CA VAL A 446 -6.08 -18.84 -16.38
C VAL A 446 -7.52 -18.87 -15.88
N LYS A 447 -8.48 -19.25 -16.74
CA LYS A 447 -9.90 -19.37 -16.36
C LYS A 447 -10.12 -20.38 -15.24
N ASN A 448 -9.45 -21.53 -15.29
CA ASN A 448 -9.58 -22.57 -14.28
C ASN A 448 -8.94 -22.13 -12.96
N THR A 449 -7.78 -21.47 -13.00
CA THR A 449 -7.13 -20.95 -11.79
C THR A 449 -7.96 -19.85 -11.13
N ALA A 450 -8.57 -18.95 -11.92
CA ALA A 450 -9.45 -17.91 -11.43
C ALA A 450 -10.73 -18.50 -10.80
N ALA A 451 -11.38 -19.45 -11.47
CA ALA A 451 -12.57 -20.13 -10.95
C ALA A 451 -12.25 -20.89 -9.64
N PHE A 452 -11.15 -21.63 -9.60
CA PHE A 452 -10.73 -22.35 -8.40
C PHE A 452 -10.47 -21.39 -7.23
N ALA A 453 -9.78 -20.28 -7.48
CA ALA A 453 -9.53 -19.26 -6.47
C ALA A 453 -10.84 -18.63 -5.96
N ALA A 454 -11.79 -18.32 -6.85
CA ALA A 454 -13.10 -17.80 -6.48
C ALA A 454 -13.89 -18.79 -5.60
N HIS A 455 -13.85 -20.09 -5.90
CA HIS A 455 -14.45 -21.10 -5.03
C HIS A 455 -13.80 -21.16 -3.65
N LEU A 456 -12.47 -21.04 -3.54
CA LEU A 456 -11.79 -20.96 -2.24
C LEU A 456 -12.21 -19.72 -1.44
N VAL A 457 -12.28 -18.56 -2.09
CA VAL A 457 -12.75 -17.32 -1.45
C VAL A 457 -14.20 -17.46 -0.98
N LYS A 458 -15.08 -18.04 -1.79
CA LYS A 458 -16.47 -18.35 -1.40
C LYS A 458 -16.53 -19.25 -0.16
N ASN A 459 -15.62 -20.22 -0.07
CA ASN A 459 -15.42 -21.09 1.10
C ASN A 459 -14.64 -20.44 2.25
N LYS A 460 -14.50 -19.10 2.25
CA LYS A 460 -13.85 -18.31 3.31
C LYS A 460 -12.38 -18.68 3.56
N TYR A 461 -11.64 -19.08 2.51
CA TYR A 461 -10.19 -19.22 2.58
C TYR A 461 -9.53 -17.85 2.34
N PRO A 462 -8.80 -17.31 3.33
CA PRO A 462 -8.09 -16.05 3.14
C PRO A 462 -6.79 -16.28 2.38
N ARG A 463 -6.24 -15.20 1.84
CA ARG A 463 -4.90 -15.08 1.24
C ARG A 463 -4.68 -15.98 0.02
N VAL A 464 -5.72 -16.15 -0.79
CA VAL A 464 -5.67 -16.89 -2.05
C VAL A 464 -5.16 -15.98 -3.17
N CYS A 465 -4.16 -16.44 -3.89
CA CYS A 465 -3.56 -15.79 -5.05
C CYS A 465 -3.51 -16.74 -6.24
N ILE A 466 -3.35 -16.18 -7.44
CA ILE A 466 -3.13 -16.93 -8.67
C ILE A 466 -1.70 -16.64 -9.18
N LEU A 467 -0.99 -17.65 -9.66
CA LEU A 467 0.29 -17.42 -10.32
C LEU A 467 0.06 -16.83 -11.72
N ASP A 468 0.56 -15.62 -11.95
CA ASP A 468 0.48 -14.97 -13.26
C ASP A 468 1.24 -15.79 -14.31
N GLY A 469 0.62 -15.99 -15.48
CA GLY A 469 1.15 -16.86 -16.55
C GLY A 469 1.25 -18.36 -16.23
N GLY A 470 0.80 -18.79 -15.04
CA GLY A 470 0.72 -20.19 -14.64
C GLY A 470 2.07 -20.91 -14.57
N ILE A 471 2.03 -22.24 -14.62
CA ILE A 471 3.25 -23.07 -14.48
C ILE A 471 4.28 -22.80 -15.59
N ASN A 472 3.83 -22.30 -16.75
CA ASN A 472 4.70 -22.04 -17.89
C ASN A 472 5.72 -20.92 -17.62
N LYS A 473 5.40 -19.92 -16.79
CA LYS A 473 6.37 -18.89 -16.37
C LYS A 473 7.49 -19.46 -15.50
N ILE A 474 7.27 -20.59 -14.82
CA ILE A 474 8.29 -21.23 -13.96
C ILE A 474 9.18 -22.19 -14.76
N LYS A 475 8.70 -22.79 -15.85
CA LYS A 475 9.46 -23.78 -16.63
C LYS A 475 10.89 -23.35 -17.01
N PRO A 476 11.14 -22.11 -17.50
CA PRO A 476 12.49 -21.67 -17.89
C PRO A 476 13.48 -21.57 -16.72
N THR A 477 13.00 -21.50 -15.48
CA THR A 477 13.86 -21.31 -14.30
C THR A 477 14.58 -22.59 -13.86
N GLY A 478 14.15 -23.76 -14.33
CA GLY A 478 14.66 -25.05 -13.86
C GLY A 478 14.29 -25.40 -12.42
N LEU A 479 13.36 -24.66 -11.80
CA LEU A 479 12.91 -24.88 -10.40
C LEU A 479 11.84 -25.98 -10.25
N LEU A 480 11.48 -26.65 -11.34
CA LEU A 480 10.51 -27.75 -11.29
C LEU A 480 11.19 -29.03 -10.80
N THR A 481 10.60 -29.65 -9.79
CA THR A 481 10.91 -31.00 -9.36
C THR A 481 10.36 -31.97 -10.39
N VAL A 482 11.25 -32.69 -11.07
CA VAL A 482 10.92 -33.74 -12.02
C VAL A 482 11.29 -35.10 -11.42
N PRO A 483 10.53 -36.19 -11.70
CA PRO A 483 10.91 -37.53 -11.28
C PRO A 483 12.29 -37.87 -11.85
N SER A 484 13.16 -38.45 -11.04
CA SER A 484 14.39 -39.05 -11.56
C SER A 484 14.02 -40.14 -12.58
N PRO A 485 14.64 -40.19 -13.77
CA PRO A 485 14.41 -41.31 -14.67
C PRO A 485 14.77 -42.59 -13.91
N GLN A 486 13.81 -43.51 -13.82
CA GLN A 486 14.08 -44.86 -13.34
C GLN A 486 15.03 -45.49 -14.37
N ILE A 487 16.31 -45.59 -14.00
CA ILE A 487 17.34 -46.28 -14.79
C ILE A 487 17.15 -47.78 -14.61
#